data_AF-A0A1H8Y0S9-F1
#
_entry.id   AF-A0A1H8Y0S9-F1
#
_cell.length_a   1.000
_cell.length_b   1.000
_cell.length_c   1.000
_cell.angle_alpha   90.00
_cell.angle_beta   90.00
_cell.angle_gamma   90.00
#
_symmetry.space_group_name_H-M   'P 1'
#
loop_
_entity.id
_entity.type
_entity.pdbx_description
1 polymer ?
#
loop_
_entity_poly.entity_id
_entity_poly.type
_entity_poly.pdbx_seq_one_letter_code
_entity_poly.pdbx_strand_id
1 'polypeptide(L)'
;MTAGSEAKAAADDAFARGAYPHYVDGSRTLDKPGTLAAIAEAMSFPDYFGRNLDALYDMLTDLSWLPAGEHVLIWTGSEGLRGAEPKTYLAIRSVLSDAQRALGPDAGMPGARRLTVVLTDS
;
A
#
# COMPACT_ATOMS: atom_id res chain seq x y z
N MET A 1 -13.30 1.43 -18.61
CA MET A 1 -11.93 1.08 -18.17
C MET A 1 -12.07 -0.05 -17.20
N THR A 2 -11.24 -1.09 -17.30
CA THR A 2 -11.23 -2.18 -16.32
C THR A 2 -10.26 -1.80 -15.20
N ALA A 3 -10.40 -2.36 -13.99
CA ALA A 3 -9.48 -2.06 -12.89
C ALA A 3 -8.00 -2.34 -13.24
N GLY A 4 -7.75 -3.31 -14.12
CA GLY A 4 -6.41 -3.55 -14.66
C GLY A 4 -5.82 -2.39 -15.48
N SER A 5 -6.65 -1.60 -16.18
CA SER A 5 -6.16 -0.41 -16.90
C SER A 5 -5.91 0.78 -15.97
N GLU A 6 -6.68 0.91 -14.89
CA GLU A 6 -6.49 1.98 -13.89
C GLU A 6 -5.23 1.73 -13.06
N ALA A 7 -5.00 0.50 -12.63
CA ALA A 7 -3.78 0.12 -11.92
C ALA A 7 -2.52 0.38 -12.76
N LYS A 8 -2.59 0.03 -14.06
CA LYS A 8 -1.51 0.29 -15.01
C LYS A 8 -1.27 1.79 -15.16
N ALA A 9 -2.33 2.59 -15.36
CA ALA A 9 -2.20 4.04 -15.48
C ALA A 9 -1.60 4.67 -14.22
N ALA A 10 -2.05 4.27 -13.03
CA ALA A 10 -1.51 4.77 -11.76
C ALA A 10 -0.01 4.46 -11.59
N ALA A 11 0.44 3.29 -12.05
CA ALA A 11 1.85 2.93 -12.02
C ALA A 11 2.68 3.64 -13.08
N ASP A 12 2.15 3.79 -14.29
CA ASP A 12 2.80 4.55 -15.36
C ASP A 12 2.98 6.02 -14.91
N ASP A 13 1.96 6.61 -14.28
CA ASP A 13 2.02 7.95 -13.67
C ASP A 13 3.00 8.04 -12.50
N ALA A 14 3.09 6.99 -11.66
CA ALA A 14 4.07 6.90 -10.58
C ALA A 14 5.49 6.90 -11.14
N PHE A 15 5.74 6.05 -12.12
CA PHE A 15 7.03 5.92 -12.78
C PHE A 15 7.44 7.22 -13.48
N ALA A 16 6.50 7.88 -14.19
CA ALA A 16 6.76 9.12 -14.90
C ALA A 16 7.23 10.27 -13.99
N ARG A 17 6.83 10.29 -12.71
CA ARG A 17 7.29 11.27 -11.71
C ARG A 17 8.47 10.79 -10.85
N GLY A 18 9.07 9.65 -11.18
CA GLY A 18 10.21 9.07 -10.47
C GLY A 18 9.86 8.39 -9.14
N ALA A 19 8.59 8.01 -8.95
CA ALA A 19 8.14 7.23 -7.79
C ALA A 19 8.30 5.73 -8.04
N TYR A 20 8.30 4.94 -6.96
CA TYR A 20 8.40 3.49 -6.96
C TYR A 20 6.99 2.88 -6.81
N PRO A 21 6.39 2.29 -7.86
CA PRO A 21 5.11 1.61 -7.74
C PRO A 21 5.25 0.21 -7.11
N HIS A 22 4.31 -0.15 -6.23
CA HIS A 22 4.20 -1.44 -5.55
C HIS A 22 2.79 -1.99 -5.75
N TYR A 23 2.67 -3.17 -6.36
CA TYR A 23 1.36 -3.73 -6.70
C TYR A 23 0.88 -4.75 -5.68
N VAL A 24 -0.38 -4.61 -5.26
CA VAL A 24 -1.09 -5.60 -4.46
C VAL A 24 -2.22 -6.18 -5.31
N ASP A 25 -2.15 -7.48 -5.55
CA ASP A 25 -3.14 -8.25 -6.30
C ASP A 25 -4.34 -8.59 -5.41
N GLY A 26 -5.50 -8.00 -5.71
CA GLY A 26 -6.74 -8.16 -4.96
C GLY A 26 -7.27 -9.59 -4.89
N SER A 27 -6.93 -10.44 -5.88
CA SER A 27 -7.33 -11.85 -5.87
C SER A 27 -6.69 -12.63 -4.72
N ARG A 28 -5.59 -12.12 -4.16
CA ARG A 28 -4.85 -12.68 -3.02
C ARG A 28 -5.24 -12.04 -1.68
N THR A 29 -6.13 -11.05 -1.69
CA THR A 29 -6.51 -10.28 -0.50
C THR A 29 -7.99 -10.50 -0.16
N LEU A 30 -8.36 -11.72 0.22
CA LEU A 30 -9.75 -12.08 0.58
C LEU A 30 -9.99 -12.22 2.09
N ASP A 31 -8.91 -12.22 2.88
CA ASP A 31 -8.93 -12.27 4.33
C ASP A 31 -7.79 -11.41 4.91
N LYS A 32 -7.77 -11.23 6.23
CA LYS A 32 -6.72 -10.44 6.90
C LYS A 32 -5.30 -10.99 6.64
N PRO A 33 -5.00 -12.29 6.85
CA PRO A 33 -3.63 -12.79 6.67
C PRO A 33 -3.13 -12.67 5.24
N GLY A 34 -3.96 -13.00 4.24
CA GLY A 34 -3.62 -12.89 2.83
C GLY A 34 -3.37 -11.44 2.42
N THR A 35 -4.18 -10.51 2.93
CA THR A 35 -3.99 -9.07 2.68
C THR A 35 -2.68 -8.55 3.26
N LEU A 36 -2.38 -8.88 4.53
CA LEU A 36 -1.14 -8.44 5.16
C LEU A 36 0.09 -9.05 4.47
N ALA A 37 0.02 -10.31 4.03
CA ALA A 37 1.09 -10.96 3.30
C ALA A 37 1.32 -10.33 1.92
N ALA A 38 0.25 -10.03 1.18
CA ALA A 38 0.34 -9.41 -0.15
C ALA A 38 0.95 -8.00 -0.10
N ILE A 39 0.57 -7.19 0.90
CA ILE A 39 1.18 -5.87 1.13
C ILE A 39 2.67 -6.00 1.50
N ALA A 40 2.99 -6.94 2.41
CA ALA A 40 4.36 -7.17 2.83
C ALA A 40 5.27 -7.60 1.67
N GLU A 41 4.80 -8.49 0.81
CA GLU A 41 5.51 -8.90 -0.40
C GLU A 41 5.71 -7.72 -1.37
N ALA A 42 4.64 -6.97 -1.66
CA ALA A 42 4.68 -5.84 -2.57
C ALA A 42 5.68 -4.76 -2.13
N MET A 43 5.71 -4.47 -0.83
CA MET A 43 6.56 -3.44 -0.23
C MET A 43 7.92 -3.97 0.24
N SER A 44 8.24 -5.25 -0.04
CA SER A 44 9.47 -5.91 0.41
C SER A 44 9.73 -5.78 1.91
N PHE A 45 8.70 -5.97 2.74
CA PHE A 45 8.82 -5.89 4.20
C PHE A 45 9.85 -6.88 4.73
N PRO A 46 10.63 -6.51 5.77
CA PRO A 46 11.55 -7.42 6.44
C PRO A 46 10.85 -8.60 7.14
N ASP A 47 11.60 -9.69 7.35
CA ASP A 47 11.10 -10.94 7.94
C ASP A 47 10.55 -10.79 9.37
N TYR A 48 10.94 -9.73 10.08
CA TYR A 48 10.43 -9.41 11.42
C TYR A 48 9.03 -8.77 11.43
N PHE A 49 8.37 -8.65 10.27
CA PHE A 49 7.02 -8.11 10.18
C PHE A 49 6.03 -8.88 11.09
N GLY A 50 5.44 -8.19 12.06
CA GLY A 50 4.58 -8.77 13.11
C GLY A 50 3.18 -9.23 12.66
N ARG A 51 2.84 -9.12 11.37
CA ARG A 51 1.59 -9.63 10.75
C ARG A 51 0.30 -9.23 11.50
N ASN A 52 0.27 -8.00 12.00
CA ASN A 52 -0.91 -7.37 12.61
C ASN A 52 -1.03 -5.92 12.11
N LEU A 53 -2.10 -5.21 12.52
CA LEU A 53 -2.39 -3.87 12.01
C LEU A 53 -1.42 -2.80 12.54
N ASP A 54 -0.97 -2.93 13.78
CA ASP A 54 0.00 -2.00 14.38
C ASP A 54 1.36 -2.18 13.69
N ALA A 55 1.79 -3.43 13.52
CA ALA A 55 3.01 -3.76 12.77
C ALA A 55 2.92 -3.30 11.31
N LEU A 56 1.73 -3.33 10.69
CA LEU A 56 1.54 -2.79 9.34
C LEU A 56 1.78 -1.29 9.31
N TYR A 57 1.22 -0.55 10.27
CA TYR A 57 1.45 0.89 10.41
C TYR A 57 2.94 1.21 10.59
N ASP A 58 3.62 0.47 11.49
CA ASP A 58 5.05 0.64 11.75
C ASP A 58 5.88 0.43 10.46
N MET A 59 5.59 -0.64 9.71
CA MET A 59 6.33 -0.91 8.48
C MET A 59 6.09 0.18 7.43
N LEU A 60 4.85 0.64 7.28
CA LEU A 60 4.47 1.66 6.30
C LEU A 60 4.98 3.07 6.65
N THR A 61 5.37 3.33 7.90
CA THR A 61 5.89 4.62 8.36
C THR A 61 7.41 4.63 8.55
N ASP A 62 8.06 3.47 8.59
CA ASP A 62 9.52 3.34 8.57
C ASP A 62 10.06 3.39 7.14
N LEU A 63 9.68 2.40 6.30
CA LEU A 63 10.14 2.20 4.92
C LEU A 63 11.67 2.27 4.72
N SER A 64 12.49 2.26 5.78
CA SER A 64 13.93 2.58 5.71
C SER A 64 14.75 1.61 4.85
N TRP A 65 14.24 0.42 4.59
CA TRP A 65 14.84 -0.59 3.70
C TRP A 65 14.66 -0.29 2.20
N LEU A 66 13.74 0.60 1.83
CA LEU A 66 13.49 0.97 0.43
C LEU A 66 14.35 2.15 -0.01
N PRO A 67 14.48 2.46 -1.31
CA PRO A 67 15.11 3.70 -1.76
C PRO A 67 14.45 4.96 -1.16
N ALA A 68 15.16 6.08 -1.08
CA ALA A 68 14.54 7.36 -0.78
C ALA A 68 13.62 7.81 -1.93
N GLY A 69 12.50 8.46 -1.60
CA GLY A 69 11.54 8.95 -2.58
C GLY A 69 10.10 8.52 -2.29
N GLU A 70 9.24 8.63 -3.30
CA GLU A 70 7.83 8.29 -3.17
C GLU A 70 7.59 6.83 -3.51
N HIS A 71 6.85 6.15 -2.64
CA HIS A 71 6.38 4.78 -2.82
C HIS A 71 4.88 4.81 -3.04
N VAL A 72 4.42 4.23 -4.15
CA VAL A 72 3.00 4.20 -4.53
C VAL A 72 2.48 2.78 -4.38
N LEU A 73 1.77 2.51 -3.30
CA LEU A 73 1.08 1.23 -3.11
C LEU A 73 -0.23 1.23 -3.91
N ILE A 74 -0.31 0.39 -4.92
CA ILE A 74 -1.46 0.26 -5.82
C ILE A 74 -2.15 -1.06 -5.47
N TRP A 75 -3.28 -0.97 -4.78
CA TRP A 75 -4.08 -2.13 -4.41
C TRP A 75 -5.26 -2.29 -5.35
N THR A 76 -5.13 -3.29 -6.22
CA THR A 76 -6.15 -3.68 -7.19
C THR A 76 -7.16 -4.62 -6.57
N GLY A 77 -8.43 -4.58 -6.99
CA GLY A 77 -9.42 -5.58 -6.57
C GLY A 77 -9.74 -5.54 -5.07
N SER A 78 -9.54 -4.40 -4.41
CA SER A 78 -9.71 -4.27 -2.95
C SER A 78 -11.14 -4.52 -2.48
N GLU A 79 -12.11 -4.43 -3.40
CA GLU A 79 -13.51 -4.79 -3.20
C GLU A 79 -13.71 -6.27 -2.83
N GLY A 80 -12.79 -7.16 -3.22
CA GLY A 80 -12.83 -8.57 -2.82
C GLY A 80 -12.79 -8.73 -1.30
N LEU A 81 -11.83 -8.07 -0.64
CA LEU A 81 -11.77 -8.02 0.82
C LEU A 81 -12.97 -7.29 1.41
N ARG A 82 -13.41 -6.20 0.78
CA ARG A 82 -14.58 -5.43 1.23
C ARG A 82 -15.83 -6.28 1.28
N GLY A 83 -16.04 -7.15 0.29
CA GLY A 83 -17.17 -8.08 0.22
C GLY A 83 -17.05 -9.25 1.20
N ALA A 84 -15.85 -9.84 1.31
CA ALA A 84 -15.60 -11.00 2.17
C ALA A 84 -15.54 -10.63 3.67
N GLU A 85 -14.78 -9.59 4.01
CA GLU A 85 -14.56 -9.14 5.39
C GLU A 85 -14.60 -7.60 5.51
N PRO A 86 -15.80 -6.97 5.50
CA PRO A 86 -15.93 -5.51 5.48
C PRO A 86 -15.20 -4.80 6.63
N LYS A 87 -15.22 -5.38 7.84
CA LYS A 87 -14.54 -4.82 9.01
C LYS A 87 -13.02 -4.85 8.85
N THR A 88 -12.49 -5.96 8.33
CA THR A 88 -11.06 -6.12 8.05
C THR A 88 -10.62 -5.12 6.97
N TYR A 89 -11.39 -5.00 5.89
CA TYR A 89 -11.14 -4.01 4.83
C TYR A 89 -11.04 -2.59 5.40
N LEU A 90 -12.03 -2.17 6.21
CA LEU A 90 -12.03 -0.83 6.82
C LEU A 90 -10.83 -0.62 7.74
N ALA A 91 -10.46 -1.63 8.53
CA ALA A 91 -9.32 -1.54 9.43
C ALA A 91 -7.99 -1.38 8.68
N ILE A 92 -7.75 -2.19 7.64
CA ILE A 92 -6.55 -2.09 6.81
C ILE A 92 -6.52 -0.76 6.06
N ARG A 93 -7.64 -0.34 5.47
CA ARG A 93 -7.75 0.96 4.80
C ARG A 93 -7.47 2.13 5.75
N SER A 94 -7.91 2.05 7.01
CA SER A 94 -7.59 3.06 8.02
C SER A 94 -6.07 3.16 8.22
N VAL A 95 -5.41 2.03 8.45
CA VAL A 95 -3.94 1.98 8.63
C VAL A 95 -3.20 2.55 7.42
N LEU A 96 -3.60 2.17 6.20
CA LEU A 96 -3.04 2.70 4.96
C LEU A 96 -3.20 4.22 4.86
N SER A 97 -4.39 4.74 5.18
CA SER A 97 -4.68 6.18 5.16
C SER A 97 -3.88 6.93 6.22
N ASP A 98 -3.74 6.37 7.42
CA ASP A 98 -3.02 7.01 8.52
C ASP A 98 -1.51 7.03 8.25
N ALA A 99 -0.95 5.94 7.73
CA ALA A 99 0.46 5.89 7.31
C ALA A 99 0.76 6.86 6.16
N GLN A 100 -0.13 6.97 5.15
CA GLN A 100 0.01 7.96 4.07
C GLN A 100 0.04 9.39 4.62
N ARG A 101 -0.79 9.72 5.61
CA ARG A 101 -0.79 11.05 6.24
C ARG A 101 0.50 11.31 7.01
N ALA A 102 1.00 10.31 7.74
CA ALA A 102 2.24 10.41 8.49
C ALA A 102 3.46 10.66 7.58
N LEU A 103 3.48 10.07 6.38
CA LEU A 103 4.53 10.25 5.38
C LEU A 103 4.16 11.26 4.26
N GLY A 104 3.25 12.19 4.56
CA GLY A 104 2.83 13.23 3.62
C GLY A 104 3.97 14.20 3.23
N PRO A 105 3.74 15.08 2.26
CA PRO A 105 4.75 16.04 1.76
C PRO A 105 5.32 16.97 2.85
N ASP A 106 4.56 17.20 3.93
CA ASP A 106 4.95 18.05 5.06
C ASP A 106 5.94 17.38 6.04
N ALA A 107 6.33 16.12 5.82
CA ALA A 107 7.35 15.43 6.64
C ALA A 107 8.76 16.06 6.53
N GLY A 108 8.94 17.05 5.66
CA GLY A 108 9.94 18.14 5.83
C GLY A 108 11.41 17.80 5.59
N MET A 109 11.77 16.55 5.29
CA MET A 109 13.17 16.14 5.13
C MET A 109 13.51 15.86 3.66
N PRO A 110 14.51 16.52 3.06
CA PRO A 110 15.09 16.11 1.79
C PRO A 110 15.58 14.65 1.87
N GLY A 111 15.13 13.79 0.94
CA GLY A 111 15.40 12.35 0.99
C GLY A 111 14.43 11.54 1.87
N ALA A 112 13.37 12.16 2.39
CA ALA A 112 12.29 11.43 3.06
C ALA A 112 11.60 10.45 2.13
N ARG A 113 11.15 9.33 2.71
CA ARG A 113 10.25 8.40 2.05
C ARG A 113 8.83 8.91 2.20
N ARG A 114 8.09 8.92 1.10
CA ARG A 114 6.67 9.25 1.07
C ARG A 114 5.87 8.02 0.69
N LEU A 115 4.67 7.90 1.24
CA LEU A 115 3.73 6.86 0.85
C LEU A 115 2.53 7.49 0.15
N THR A 116 2.15 6.95 -1.00
CA THR A 116 0.88 7.21 -1.67
C THR A 116 0.16 5.88 -1.84
N VAL A 117 -1.13 5.86 -1.55
CA VAL A 117 -1.99 4.68 -1.63
C VAL A 117 -3.04 4.94 -2.70
N VAL A 118 -3.08 4.05 -3.68
CA VAL A 118 -4.10 4.04 -4.74
C VAL A 118 -4.91 2.77 -4.58
N LEU A 119 -6.19 2.92 -4.28
CA LEU A 119 -7.15 1.82 -4.28
C LEU A 119 -7.91 1.89 -5.60
N THR A 120 -7.79 0.86 -6.43
CA THR A 120 -8.61 0.74 -7.64
C THR A 120 -9.75 -0.21 -7.31
N ASP A 121 -10.92 0.34 -7.01
CA ASP A 121 -12.16 -0.41 -6.92
C ASP A 121 -12.68 -0.65 -8.36
N SER A 122 -12.97 -1.91 -8.73
CA SER A 122 -13.58 -2.24 -10.04
C SER A 122 -15.07 -1.96 -10.09
#